data_AF-A0A6C0AU98-F1
#
_entry.id   AF-A0A6C0AU98-F1
#
_cell.length_a   1.000
_cell.length_b   1.000
_cell.length_c   1.000
_cell.angle_alpha   90.00
_cell.angle_beta   90.00
_cell.angle_gamma   90.00
#
_symmetry.space_group_name_H-M   'P 1'
#
loop_
_entity.id
_entity.type
_entity.pdbx_description
1 polymer ?
#
loop_
_entity_poly.entity_id
_entity_poly.type
_entity_poly.pdbx_seq_one_letter_code
_entity_poly.pdbx_strand_id
1 'polypeptide(L)'
;MTSMILIIALASFIYYASAYLQPHQLKLIRSIMSNPQTPPLIRAKTQYILIKNYLPYAMSLSRQFHENLKSKKYIINHAYDLHQYAIQGLVHSVQRYNGSNHINLHPYAKKYIMGYLYYGVTELSPLRRLTHHQRYTQKIKLPSSSLTNDIWFYDKFSSNNYDYPLLSDNVIDIYNKVQQLTPEQKLIITYRYDLITFKKKRTWQQVAQLMSCSTETLRKKMRQIVVILSK
;
A
#
# COMPACT_ATOMS: atom_id res chain seq x y z
N MET A 1 29.94 -2.43 50.43
CA MET A 1 28.69 -2.76 49.69
C MET A 1 27.66 -1.63 49.75
N THR A 2 27.46 -0.97 50.89
CA THR A 2 26.53 0.17 51.05
C THR A 2 26.85 1.36 50.14
N SER A 3 28.12 1.68 49.92
CA SER A 3 28.57 2.76 49.03
C SER A 3 28.21 2.52 47.55
N MET A 4 28.32 1.29 47.03
CA MET A 4 27.92 0.98 45.65
C MET A 4 26.40 1.04 45.45
N ILE A 5 25.62 0.61 46.44
CA ILE A 5 24.15 0.69 46.39
C ILE A 5 23.70 2.15 46.33
N LEU A 6 24.36 3.04 47.08
CA LEU A 6 24.05 4.48 47.11
C LEU A 6 24.39 5.17 45.77
N ILE A 7 25.49 4.78 45.12
CA ILE A 7 25.85 5.26 43.78
C ILE A 7 24.83 4.81 42.72
N ILE A 8 24.38 3.56 42.77
CA ILE A 8 23.35 3.04 41.84
C ILE A 8 22.00 3.73 42.09
N ALA A 9 21.65 3.99 43.36
CA ALA A 9 20.44 4.73 43.73
C ALA A 9 20.49 6.20 43.26
N LEU A 10 21.62 6.88 43.39
CA LEU A 10 21.82 8.23 42.88
C LEU A 10 21.80 8.29 41.35
N ALA A 11 22.48 7.36 40.68
CA ALA A 11 22.49 7.28 39.22
C ALA A 11 21.09 7.02 38.65
N SER A 12 20.33 6.11 39.28
CA SER A 12 18.94 5.86 38.91
C SER A 12 18.04 7.06 39.20
N PHE A 13 18.21 7.73 40.34
CA PHE A 13 17.45 8.94 40.66
C PHE A 13 17.70 10.08 39.66
N ILE A 14 18.96 10.34 39.29
CA ILE A 14 19.33 11.35 38.28
C ILE A 14 18.77 10.96 36.91
N TYR A 15 18.82 9.69 36.55
CA TYR A 15 18.21 9.17 35.33
C TYR A 15 16.69 9.40 35.30
N TYR A 16 15.98 9.06 36.37
CA TYR A 16 14.54 9.29 36.50
C TYR A 16 14.17 10.77 36.51
N ALA A 17 14.99 11.63 37.12
CA ALA A 17 14.79 13.07 37.13
C ALA A 17 14.96 13.70 35.74
N SER A 18 15.79 13.10 34.88
CA SER A 18 15.97 13.55 33.48
C SER A 18 14.93 12.99 32.50
N ALA A 19 14.26 11.89 32.85
CA ALA A 19 13.31 11.21 31.97
C ALA A 19 11.94 11.91 31.86
N TYR A 20 11.58 12.74 32.85
CA TYR A 20 10.28 13.40 32.90
C TYR A 20 10.40 14.90 33.12
N LEU A 21 9.62 15.66 32.35
CA LEU A 21 9.48 17.10 32.56
C LEU A 21 8.90 17.37 33.95
N GLN A 22 9.57 18.22 34.72
CA GLN A 22 9.11 18.60 36.06
C GLN A 22 7.79 19.39 35.99
N PRO A 23 6.95 19.35 37.04
CA PRO A 23 5.66 20.04 37.06
C PRO A 23 5.77 21.54 36.74
N HIS A 24 6.83 22.20 37.20
CA HIS A 24 7.08 23.61 36.92
C HIS A 24 7.37 23.86 35.42
N GLN A 25 8.14 22.98 34.78
CA GLN A 25 8.45 23.04 33.34
C GLN A 25 7.18 22.82 32.54
N LEU A 26 6.31 21.89 32.96
CA LEU A 26 5.02 21.66 32.33
C LEU A 26 4.10 22.88 32.45
N LYS A 27 4.15 23.63 33.55
CA LYS A 27 3.38 24.88 33.72
C LYS A 27 3.86 25.97 32.75
N LEU A 28 5.17 26.14 32.60
CA LEU A 28 5.75 27.06 31.62
C LEU A 28 5.46 26.64 30.18
N ILE A 29 5.59 25.35 29.87
CA ILE A 29 5.25 24.84 28.54
C ILE A 29 3.76 25.10 28.24
N ARG A 30 2.87 24.93 29.21
CA ARG A 30 1.45 25.26 29.01
C ARG A 30 1.24 26.73 28.70
N SER A 31 1.87 27.65 29.44
CA SER A 31 1.71 29.08 29.18
C SER A 31 2.24 29.48 27.80
N ILE A 32 3.34 28.87 27.35
CA ILE A 32 3.90 29.09 26.00
C ILE A 32 2.97 28.50 24.93
N MET A 33 2.41 27.31 25.15
CA MET A 33 1.55 26.65 24.15
C MET A 33 0.16 27.27 24.08
N SER A 34 -0.36 27.82 25.19
CA SER A 34 -1.69 28.44 25.25
C SER A 34 -1.74 29.88 24.76
N ASN A 35 -0.62 30.61 24.80
CA ASN A 35 -0.60 31.99 24.35
C ASN A 35 -0.59 32.07 22.80
N PRO A 36 -1.63 32.64 22.16
CA PRO A 36 -1.70 32.75 20.71
C PRO A 36 -0.63 33.68 20.12
N GLN A 37 -0.11 34.63 20.89
CA GLN A 37 0.92 35.60 20.46
C GLN A 37 2.34 35.03 20.52
N THR A 38 2.54 33.80 20.97
CA THR A 38 3.88 33.20 21.03
C THR A 38 4.48 33.07 19.62
N PRO A 39 5.71 33.57 19.39
CA PRO A 39 6.39 33.44 18.11
C PRO A 39 6.45 31.99 17.62
N PRO A 40 6.19 31.73 16.32
CA PRO A 40 6.18 30.38 15.76
C PRO A 40 7.46 29.58 16.03
N LEU A 41 8.62 30.25 15.97
CA LEU A 41 9.92 29.64 16.25
C LEU A 41 10.04 29.12 17.70
N ILE A 42 9.55 29.89 18.67
CA ILE A 42 9.56 29.49 20.09
C ILE A 42 8.64 28.29 20.28
N ARG A 43 7.42 28.35 19.71
CA ARG A 43 6.46 27.24 19.77
C ARG A 43 7.04 25.96 19.17
N ALA A 44 7.70 26.04 18.01
CA ALA A 44 8.35 24.89 17.38
C ALA A 44 9.46 24.28 18.26
N LYS A 45 10.30 25.11 18.89
CA LYS A 45 11.32 24.65 19.84
C LYS A 45 10.69 23.96 21.06
N THR A 46 9.63 24.53 21.62
CA THR A 46 8.90 23.93 22.75
C THR A 46 8.28 22.58 22.37
N GLN A 47 7.67 22.48 21.18
CA GLN A 47 7.13 21.23 20.65
C GLN A 47 8.24 20.17 20.46
N TYR A 48 9.40 20.56 19.93
CA TYR A 48 10.56 19.66 19.81
C TYR A 48 11.00 19.11 21.18
N ILE A 49 11.11 19.98 22.19
CA ILE A 49 11.45 19.57 23.56
C ILE A 49 10.42 18.56 24.10
N LEU A 50 9.13 18.83 23.89
CA LEU A 50 8.07 17.90 24.28
C LEU A 50 8.22 16.55 23.59
N ILE A 51 8.38 16.53 22.27
CA ILE A 51 8.52 15.29 21.50
C ILE A 51 9.73 14.49 22.00
N LYS A 52 10.89 15.15 22.18
CA LYS A 52 12.12 14.49 22.65
C LYS A 52 11.93 13.82 24.01
N ASN A 53 11.29 14.50 24.96
CA ASN A 53 11.07 13.96 26.30
C ASN A 53 9.99 12.86 26.34
N TYR A 54 8.94 12.97 25.53
CA TYR A 54 7.85 11.98 25.49
C TYR A 54 8.08 10.83 24.50
N LEU A 55 9.21 10.83 23.77
CA LEU A 55 9.55 9.77 22.83
C LEU A 55 9.63 8.38 23.51
N PRO A 56 10.31 8.20 24.67
CA PRO A 56 10.35 6.90 25.35
C PRO A 56 8.97 6.43 25.79
N TYR A 57 8.07 7.35 26.14
CA TYR A 57 6.69 7.05 26.48
C TYR A 57 5.90 6.50 25.27
N ALA A 58 6.04 7.11 24.09
CA ALA A 58 5.40 6.60 22.89
C ALA A 58 5.91 5.19 22.51
N MET A 59 7.23 4.98 22.62
CA MET A 59 7.84 3.67 22.37
C MET A 59 7.37 2.60 23.36
N SER A 60 7.27 2.92 24.65
CA SER A 60 6.80 1.97 25.66
C SER A 60 5.32 1.59 25.45
N LEU A 61 4.47 2.55 25.08
CA LEU A 61 3.08 2.28 24.70
C LEU A 61 2.97 1.36 23.49
N SER A 62 3.76 1.60 22.46
CA SER A 62 3.79 0.74 21.27
C SER A 62 4.22 -0.68 21.60
N ARG A 63 5.23 -0.85 22.47
CA ARG A 63 5.67 -2.17 22.92
C ARG A 63 4.56 -2.91 23.68
N GLN A 64 3.93 -2.25 24.65
CA GLN A 64 2.80 -2.82 25.39
C GLN A 64 1.65 -3.21 24.45
N PHE A 65 1.36 -2.36 23.46
CA PHE A 65 0.34 -2.61 22.46
C PHE A 65 0.67 -3.81 21.57
N HIS A 66 1.93 -3.94 21.12
CA HIS A 66 2.39 -5.07 20.33
C HIS A 66 2.27 -6.39 21.10
N GLU A 67 2.70 -6.43 22.37
CA GLU A 67 2.55 -7.63 23.22
C GLU A 67 1.07 -8.03 23.40
N ASN A 68 0.18 -7.04 23.56
CA ASN A 68 -1.27 -7.27 23.64
C ASN A 68 -1.88 -7.81 22.34
N LEU A 69 -1.27 -7.51 21.19
CA LEU A 69 -1.71 -8.04 19.90
C LEU A 69 -1.18 -9.46 19.68
N LYS A 70 0.06 -9.71 20.08
CA LYS A 70 0.69 -11.02 20.06
C LYS A 70 -0.06 -12.02 20.92
N SER A 71 -0.48 -11.63 22.13
CA SER A 71 -1.31 -12.48 23.01
C SER A 71 -2.68 -12.83 22.38
N LYS A 72 -3.19 -11.96 21.51
CA LYS A 72 -4.42 -12.17 20.73
C LYS A 72 -4.18 -12.85 19.37
N LYS A 73 -2.97 -13.37 19.12
CA LYS A 73 -2.57 -14.07 17.88
C LYS A 73 -2.65 -13.21 16.60
N TYR A 74 -2.55 -11.89 16.71
CA TYR A 74 -2.40 -11.03 15.54
C TYR A 74 -0.97 -11.15 14.97
N ILE A 75 -0.86 -11.37 13.66
CA ILE A 75 0.43 -11.43 12.96
C ILE A 75 0.81 -10.03 12.53
N ILE A 76 1.79 -9.43 13.22
CA ILE A 76 2.42 -8.18 12.83
C ILE A 76 3.91 -8.43 12.77
N ASN A 77 4.45 -8.48 11.55
CA ASN A 77 5.81 -8.92 11.31
C ASN A 77 6.88 -7.93 11.79
N HIS A 78 6.53 -6.65 11.94
CA HIS A 78 7.50 -5.59 12.20
C HIS A 78 7.07 -4.70 13.37
N ALA A 79 7.60 -4.98 14.56
CA ALA A 79 7.41 -4.15 15.74
C ALA A 79 7.98 -2.72 15.56
N TYR A 80 9.01 -2.57 14.71
CA TYR A 80 9.59 -1.28 14.37
C TYR A 80 8.58 -0.35 13.68
N ASP A 81 7.76 -0.88 12.78
CA ASP A 81 6.77 -0.07 12.05
C ASP A 81 5.71 0.49 13.00
N LEU A 82 5.28 -0.31 13.99
CA LEU A 82 4.39 0.17 15.05
C LEU A 82 5.03 1.31 15.89
N HIS A 83 6.34 1.26 16.13
CA HIS A 83 7.03 2.38 16.78
C HIS A 83 6.92 3.66 15.95
N GLN A 84 7.06 3.58 14.63
CA GLN A 84 6.93 4.75 13.75
C GLN A 84 5.52 5.36 13.84
N TYR A 85 4.47 4.54 13.83
CA TYR A 85 3.10 5.01 14.02
C TYR A 85 2.90 5.66 15.40
N ALA A 86 3.48 5.10 16.47
CA ALA A 86 3.41 5.71 17.79
C ALA A 86 4.11 7.09 17.83
N ILE A 87 5.27 7.22 17.18
CA ILE A 87 6.00 8.49 17.07
C ILE A 87 5.17 9.50 16.27
N GLN A 88 4.57 9.11 15.15
CA GLN A 88 3.66 9.97 14.38
C GLN A 88 2.49 10.47 15.23
N GLY A 89 1.85 9.57 15.99
CA GLY A 89 0.78 9.94 16.91
C GLY A 89 1.23 10.95 17.97
N LEU A 90 2.44 10.78 18.52
CA LEU A 90 3.02 11.74 19.46
C LEU A 90 3.24 13.11 18.80
N VAL A 91 3.87 13.15 17.62
CA VAL A 91 4.14 14.40 16.88
C VAL A 91 2.84 15.14 16.60
N HIS A 92 1.83 14.46 16.07
CA HIS A 92 0.53 15.07 15.80
C HIS A 92 -0.18 15.57 17.07
N SER A 93 -0.05 14.84 18.18
CA SER A 93 -0.61 15.29 19.45
C SER A 93 0.06 16.58 19.93
N VAL A 94 1.38 16.69 19.85
CA VAL A 94 2.12 17.88 20.30
C VAL A 94 1.87 19.08 19.39
N GLN A 95 1.75 18.86 18.08
CA GLN A 95 1.40 19.91 17.11
C GLN A 95 0.02 20.52 17.37
N ARG A 96 -0.96 19.68 17.74
CA ARG A 96 -2.35 20.09 17.99
C ARG A 96 -2.64 20.47 19.44
N TYR A 97 -1.69 20.26 20.34
CA TYR A 97 -1.86 20.57 21.75
C TYR A 97 -1.79 22.09 21.97
N ASN A 98 -2.91 22.67 22.40
CA ASN A 98 -3.04 24.11 22.65
C ASN A 98 -2.84 24.50 24.12
N GLY A 99 -2.63 23.54 25.04
CA GLY A 99 -2.39 23.82 26.46
C GLY A 99 -3.51 24.52 27.24
N SER A 100 -4.61 24.93 26.59
CA SER A 100 -5.70 25.72 27.17
C SER A 100 -6.70 24.86 27.95
N ASN A 101 -6.95 23.64 27.47
CA ASN A 101 -7.80 22.70 28.17
C ASN A 101 -6.95 22.12 29.29
N HIS A 102 -7.36 22.23 30.56
CA HIS A 102 -6.68 21.76 31.78
C HIS A 102 -6.22 20.28 31.78
N ILE A 103 -6.37 19.58 30.66
CA ILE A 103 -5.91 18.23 30.37
C ILE A 103 -4.38 18.22 30.23
N ASN A 104 -3.74 17.40 31.05
CA ASN A 104 -2.30 17.14 30.96
C ASN A 104 -1.94 16.58 29.56
N LEU A 105 -0.75 16.91 29.06
CA LEU A 105 -0.27 16.41 27.75
C LEU A 105 -0.27 14.88 27.69
N HIS A 106 0.05 14.20 28.79
CA HIS A 106 0.15 12.74 28.84
C HIS A 106 -1.14 12.01 28.43
N PRO A 107 -2.32 12.20 29.09
CA PRO A 107 -3.57 11.59 28.66
C PRO A 107 -4.04 12.07 27.29
N TYR A 108 -3.72 13.31 26.90
CA TYR A 108 -4.04 13.82 25.57
C TYR A 108 -3.26 13.08 24.48
N ALA A 109 -1.94 12.99 24.62
CA ALA A 109 -1.03 12.29 23.70
C ALA A 109 -1.37 10.80 23.62
N LYS A 110 -1.74 10.15 24.73
CA LYS A 110 -2.14 8.74 24.75
C LYS A 110 -3.27 8.46 23.74
N LYS A 111 -4.28 9.33 23.63
CA LYS A 111 -5.40 9.16 22.68
C LYS A 111 -4.92 9.15 21.23
N TYR A 112 -4.04 10.09 20.89
CA TYR A 112 -3.46 10.18 19.55
C TYR A 112 -2.55 9.00 19.23
N ILE A 113 -1.63 8.65 20.14
CA ILE A 113 -0.71 7.52 19.98
C ILE A 113 -1.50 6.23 19.77
N MET A 114 -2.53 5.97 20.58
CA MET A 114 -3.38 4.80 20.40
C MET A 114 -4.13 4.82 19.07
N GLY A 115 -4.69 5.96 18.66
CA GLY A 115 -5.35 6.10 17.37
C GLY A 115 -4.43 5.75 16.19
N TYR A 116 -3.20 6.25 16.21
CA TYR A 116 -2.20 5.94 15.19
C TYR A 116 -1.71 4.48 15.26
N LEU A 117 -1.62 3.89 16.45
CA LEU A 117 -1.29 2.47 16.59
C LEU A 117 -2.37 1.57 15.99
N TYR A 118 -3.66 1.83 16.24
CA TYR A 118 -4.76 1.11 15.59
C TYR A 118 -4.74 1.30 14.07
N TYR A 119 -4.48 2.53 13.62
CA TYR A 119 -4.28 2.82 12.20
C TYR A 119 -3.14 1.99 11.60
N GLY A 120 -1.97 1.98 12.27
CA GLY A 120 -0.82 1.18 11.86
C GLY A 120 -1.12 -0.31 11.75
N VAL A 121 -1.87 -0.89 12.69
CA VAL A 121 -2.29 -2.30 12.60
C VAL A 121 -3.11 -2.57 11.35
N THR A 122 -4.03 -1.66 10.98
CA THR A 122 -4.84 -1.86 9.78
C THR A 122 -4.05 -1.74 8.49
N GLU A 123 -3.06 -0.84 8.45
CA GLU A 123 -2.19 -0.63 7.29
C GLU A 123 -1.17 -1.76 7.13
N LEU A 124 -0.57 -2.22 8.23
CA LEU A 124 0.46 -3.27 8.27
C LEU A 124 -0.11 -4.70 8.26
N SER A 125 -1.44 -4.85 8.35
CA SER A 125 -2.09 -6.15 8.30
C SER A 125 -1.76 -6.86 6.98
N PRO A 126 -1.20 -8.09 7.01
CA PRO A 126 -0.98 -8.85 5.80
C PRO A 126 -2.31 -9.08 5.07
N LEU A 127 -2.26 -9.05 3.73
CA LEU A 127 -3.44 -9.22 2.86
C LEU A 127 -4.56 -8.22 3.19
N ARG A 128 -4.23 -6.93 3.25
CA ARG A 128 -5.19 -5.84 3.52
C ARG A 128 -6.39 -5.92 2.56
N ARG A 129 -7.51 -6.47 3.03
CA ARG A 129 -8.78 -6.52 2.28
C ARG A 129 -9.63 -5.26 2.46
N LEU A 130 -9.43 -4.53 3.56
CA LEU A 130 -10.21 -3.35 3.93
C LEU A 130 -9.31 -2.23 4.46
N THR A 131 -9.66 -0.99 4.14
CA THR A 131 -9.07 0.23 4.70
C THR A 131 -9.44 0.41 6.18
N HIS A 132 -8.70 1.27 6.90
CA HIS A 132 -9.02 1.63 8.29
C HIS A 132 -10.45 2.16 8.44
N HIS A 133 -10.86 3.06 7.54
CA HIS A 133 -12.20 3.65 7.52
C HIS A 133 -13.29 2.57 7.37
N GLN A 134 -13.11 1.62 6.45
CA GLN A 134 -14.05 0.52 6.26
C GLN A 134 -14.19 -0.38 7.51
N ARG A 135 -13.08 -0.66 8.21
CA ARG A 135 -13.10 -1.51 9.42
C ARG A 135 -13.68 -0.81 10.64
N TYR A 136 -13.25 0.43 10.93
CA TYR A 136 -13.57 1.10 12.18
C TYR A 136 -14.75 2.07 12.07
N THR A 137 -14.90 2.76 10.94
CA THR A 137 -15.99 3.73 10.75
C THR A 137 -17.23 3.04 10.19
N GLN A 138 -17.08 2.28 9.11
CA GLN A 138 -18.19 1.57 8.46
C GLN A 138 -18.49 0.21 9.10
N LYS A 139 -17.63 -0.28 10.02
CA LYS A 139 -17.79 -1.55 10.75
C LYS A 139 -18.06 -2.75 9.84
N ILE A 140 -17.47 -2.75 8.64
CA ILE A 140 -17.64 -3.84 7.67
C ILE A 140 -16.97 -5.09 8.24
N LYS A 141 -17.78 -6.13 8.49
CA LYS A 141 -17.32 -7.44 8.91
C LYS A 141 -16.98 -8.25 7.66
N LEU A 142 -15.71 -8.60 7.48
CA LEU A 142 -15.36 -9.62 6.51
C LEU A 142 -15.88 -10.97 7.01
N PRO A 143 -16.39 -11.84 6.13
CA PRO A 143 -16.53 -13.25 6.48
C PRO A 143 -15.17 -13.75 6.96
N SER A 144 -15.16 -14.54 8.04
CA SER A 144 -13.92 -15.06 8.60
C SER A 144 -13.09 -15.67 7.48
N SER A 145 -11.81 -15.32 7.42
CA SER A 145 -10.89 -16.08 6.60
C SER A 145 -10.74 -17.45 7.27
N SER A 146 -11.70 -18.35 7.07
CA SER A 146 -11.27 -19.70 6.78
C SER A 146 -10.42 -19.55 5.52
N LEU A 147 -9.12 -19.35 5.70
CA LEU A 147 -8.17 -20.02 4.84
C LEU A 147 -8.57 -21.48 4.98
N THR A 148 -9.49 -21.92 4.13
CA THR A 148 -9.75 -23.33 3.96
C THR A 148 -8.37 -23.92 3.77
N ASN A 149 -8.00 -24.90 4.60
CA ASN A 149 -6.80 -25.71 4.44
C ASN A 149 -6.76 -26.46 3.09
N ASP A 150 -7.66 -26.13 2.16
CA ASP A 150 -7.56 -26.39 0.74
C ASP A 150 -6.27 -25.72 0.23
N ILE A 151 -5.17 -26.45 0.40
CA ILE A 151 -3.90 -26.34 -0.33
C ILE A 151 -4.14 -26.18 -1.85
N TRP A 152 -5.34 -26.52 -2.30
CA TRP A 152 -5.85 -26.51 -3.65
C TRP A 152 -6.79 -25.34 -3.99
N PHE A 153 -6.71 -24.20 -3.28
CA PHE A 153 -7.49 -23.00 -3.65
C PHE A 153 -7.22 -22.55 -5.10
N TYR A 154 -6.02 -22.84 -5.64
CA TYR A 154 -5.66 -22.59 -7.03
C TYR A 154 -6.28 -23.59 -8.03
N ASP A 155 -6.54 -24.84 -7.63
CA ASP A 155 -7.18 -25.83 -8.53
C ASP A 155 -8.61 -25.45 -8.87
N LYS A 156 -9.31 -24.77 -7.95
CA LYS A 156 -10.67 -24.28 -8.18
C LYS A 156 -10.71 -23.13 -9.20
N PHE A 157 -9.62 -22.38 -9.38
CA PHE A 157 -9.50 -21.36 -10.42
C PHE A 157 -9.22 -21.92 -11.82
N SER A 158 -8.86 -23.21 -11.95
CA SER A 158 -8.67 -23.84 -13.26
C SER A 158 -9.96 -23.99 -14.08
N SER A 159 -11.13 -23.72 -13.49
CA SER A 159 -12.42 -23.81 -14.18
C SER A 159 -12.80 -22.56 -15.00
N ASN A 160 -12.09 -21.44 -14.82
CA ASN A 160 -12.09 -20.41 -15.85
C ASN A 160 -11.11 -20.86 -16.92
N ASN A 161 -11.59 -21.77 -17.78
CA ASN A 161 -11.09 -21.90 -19.13
C ASN A 161 -11.16 -20.50 -19.76
N TYR A 162 -10.14 -19.68 -19.55
CA TYR A 162 -9.66 -18.90 -20.67
C TYR A 162 -9.31 -19.98 -21.69
N ASP A 163 -10.26 -20.25 -22.58
CA ASP A 163 -9.97 -20.78 -23.90
C ASP A 163 -9.03 -19.75 -24.53
N TYR A 164 -7.78 -19.73 -24.09
CA TYR A 164 -6.69 -19.53 -25.02
C TYR A 164 -6.88 -20.70 -25.95
N PRO A 165 -7.36 -20.49 -27.18
CA PRO A 165 -7.38 -21.57 -28.13
C PRO A 165 -5.92 -21.98 -28.23
N LEU A 166 -5.58 -23.15 -27.67
CA LEU A 166 -4.40 -23.90 -28.06
C LEU A 166 -4.38 -23.76 -29.57
N LEU A 167 -3.36 -23.06 -30.10
CA LEU A 167 -3.25 -22.72 -31.51
C LEU A 167 -3.55 -23.98 -32.29
N SER A 168 -4.76 -24.07 -32.84
CA SER A 168 -5.18 -25.30 -33.51
C SER A 168 -4.19 -25.58 -34.62
N ASP A 169 -3.93 -26.85 -34.95
CA ASP A 169 -3.00 -27.22 -36.02
C ASP A 169 -3.31 -26.46 -37.33
N ASN A 170 -4.59 -26.15 -37.57
CA ASN A 170 -5.05 -25.33 -38.69
C ASN A 170 -4.53 -23.88 -38.65
N VAL A 171 -4.47 -23.25 -37.48
CA VAL A 171 -3.93 -21.88 -37.33
C VAL A 171 -2.42 -21.88 -37.54
N ILE A 172 -1.73 -22.90 -37.05
CA ILE A 172 -0.29 -23.09 -37.25
C ILE A 172 0.01 -23.31 -38.74
N ASP A 173 -0.77 -24.16 -39.43
CA ASP A 173 -0.62 -24.42 -40.86
C ASP A 173 -0.86 -23.15 -41.70
N ILE A 174 -1.95 -22.41 -41.44
CA ILE A 174 -2.23 -21.16 -42.15
C ILE A 174 -1.10 -20.14 -41.88
N TYR A 175 -0.61 -20.04 -40.64
CA TYR A 175 0.50 -19.15 -40.33
C TYR A 175 1.76 -19.51 -41.14
N ASN A 176 2.10 -20.80 -41.23
CA ASN A 176 3.23 -21.28 -42.03
C ASN A 176 3.05 -20.99 -43.52
N LYS A 177 1.84 -21.18 -44.06
CA LYS A 177 1.52 -20.82 -45.46
C LYS A 177 1.61 -19.31 -45.71
N VAL A 178 1.17 -18.49 -44.75
CA VAL A 178 1.36 -17.02 -44.80
C VAL A 178 2.84 -16.66 -44.84
N GLN A 179 3.72 -17.41 -44.17
CA GLN A 179 5.16 -17.18 -44.24
C GLN A 179 5.77 -17.45 -45.62
N GLN A 180 5.12 -18.21 -46.48
CA GLN A 180 5.59 -18.50 -47.84
C GLN A 180 5.12 -17.47 -48.88
N LEU A 181 4.26 -16.52 -48.49
CA LEU A 181 3.75 -15.47 -49.39
C LEU A 181 4.81 -14.41 -49.69
N THR A 182 4.62 -13.67 -50.80
CA THR A 182 5.49 -12.53 -51.10
C THR A 182 5.34 -11.42 -50.05
N PRO A 183 6.36 -10.54 -49.87
CA PRO A 183 6.29 -9.46 -48.87
C PRO A 183 5.03 -8.59 -49.02
N GLU A 184 4.62 -8.31 -50.25
CA GLU A 184 3.41 -7.55 -50.54
C GLU A 184 2.15 -8.30 -50.08
N GLN A 185 2.04 -9.59 -50.38
CA GLN A 185 0.90 -10.41 -50.00
C GLN A 185 0.77 -10.56 -48.47
N LYS A 186 1.89 -10.76 -47.76
CA LYS A 186 1.92 -10.79 -46.29
C LYS A 186 1.37 -9.50 -45.71
N LEU A 187 1.76 -8.37 -46.29
CA LEU A 187 1.36 -7.04 -45.84
C LEU A 187 -0.14 -6.81 -46.03
N ILE A 188 -0.72 -7.26 -47.16
CA ILE A 188 -2.16 -7.25 -47.41
C ILE A 188 -2.93 -8.03 -46.33
N ILE A 189 -2.50 -9.26 -46.01
CA ILE A 189 -3.17 -10.10 -45.00
C ILE A 189 -3.06 -9.46 -43.62
N THR A 190 -1.87 -9.00 -43.25
CA THR A 190 -1.60 -8.42 -41.92
C THR A 190 -2.41 -7.15 -41.67
N TYR A 191 -2.61 -6.33 -42.69
CA TYR A 191 -3.47 -5.15 -42.57
C TYR A 191 -4.94 -5.49 -42.49
N ARG A 192 -5.36 -6.56 -43.18
CA ARG A 192 -6.76 -6.97 -43.27
C ARG A 192 -7.24 -7.81 -42.09
N TYR A 193 -6.41 -8.71 -41.56
CA TYR A 193 -6.78 -9.72 -40.59
C TYR A 193 -5.82 -9.75 -39.39
N ASP A 194 -6.31 -10.24 -38.26
CA ASP A 194 -5.45 -10.69 -37.17
C ASP A 194 -4.80 -12.03 -37.54
N LEU A 195 -3.48 -12.16 -37.43
CA LEU A 195 -2.80 -13.42 -37.76
C LEU A 195 -3.00 -14.51 -36.69
N ILE A 196 -3.45 -14.14 -35.49
CA ILE A 196 -3.70 -15.07 -34.38
C ILE A 196 -5.16 -15.53 -34.39
N THR A 197 -6.10 -14.58 -34.55
CA THR A 197 -7.54 -14.88 -34.46
C THR A 197 -8.25 -14.95 -35.81
N PHE A 198 -7.58 -14.60 -36.91
CA PHE A 198 -8.14 -14.43 -38.27
C PHE A 198 -9.36 -13.53 -38.37
N LYS A 199 -9.66 -12.76 -37.32
CA LYS A 199 -10.73 -11.76 -37.32
C LYS A 199 -10.31 -10.57 -38.20
N LYS A 200 -11.27 -10.06 -38.96
CA LYS A 200 -11.08 -8.90 -39.85
C LYS A 200 -10.78 -7.64 -39.01
N LYS A 201 -9.59 -7.06 -39.19
CA LYS A 201 -9.15 -5.82 -38.55
C LYS A 201 -9.59 -4.56 -39.29
N ARG A 202 -9.62 -4.60 -40.64
CA ARG A 202 -9.87 -3.39 -41.47
C ARG A 202 -10.76 -3.66 -42.69
N THR A 203 -11.45 -2.63 -43.17
CA THR A 203 -12.20 -2.67 -44.45
C THR A 203 -11.27 -2.60 -45.66
N TRP A 204 -11.76 -2.90 -46.86
CA TRP A 204 -10.92 -2.88 -48.06
C TRP A 204 -10.49 -1.46 -48.42
N GLN A 205 -11.34 -0.47 -48.14
CA GLN A 205 -11.03 0.95 -48.31
C GLN A 205 -9.86 1.38 -47.42
N GLN A 206 -9.85 0.95 -46.16
CA GLN A 206 -8.77 1.27 -45.22
C GLN A 206 -7.44 0.63 -45.64
N VAL A 207 -7.46 -0.63 -46.09
CA VAL A 207 -6.24 -1.28 -46.58
C VAL A 207 -5.75 -0.64 -47.89
N ALA A 208 -6.66 -0.29 -48.79
CA ALA A 208 -6.36 0.43 -50.03
C ALA A 208 -5.68 1.78 -49.78
N GLN A 209 -6.15 2.52 -48.78
CA GLN A 209 -5.57 3.78 -48.35
C GLN A 209 -4.16 3.59 -47.77
N LEU A 210 -3.94 2.56 -46.95
CA LEU A 210 -2.62 2.26 -46.36
C LEU A 210 -1.59 1.79 -47.39
N MET A 211 -2.04 1.12 -48.45
CA MET A 211 -1.20 0.58 -49.52
C MET A 211 -1.17 1.46 -50.77
N SER A 212 -1.79 2.64 -50.73
CA SER A 212 -1.89 3.59 -51.84
C SER A 212 -2.33 2.95 -53.17
N CYS A 213 -3.34 2.07 -53.13
CA CYS A 213 -3.82 1.33 -54.30
C CYS A 213 -5.34 1.22 -54.34
N SER A 214 -5.91 0.79 -55.47
CA SER A 214 -7.36 0.63 -55.59
C SER A 214 -7.87 -0.59 -54.80
N THR A 215 -9.10 -0.53 -54.30
CA THR A 215 -9.75 -1.66 -53.61
C THR A 215 -9.87 -2.89 -54.51
N GLU A 216 -10.06 -2.69 -55.82
CA GLU A 216 -10.21 -3.79 -56.77
C GLU A 216 -8.89 -4.50 -57.03
N THR A 217 -7.77 -3.75 -57.07
CA THR A 217 -6.43 -4.30 -57.11
C THR A 217 -6.18 -5.21 -55.92
N LEU A 218 -6.55 -4.78 -54.71
CA LEU A 218 -6.41 -5.58 -53.49
C LEU A 218 -7.29 -6.83 -53.49
N ARG A 219 -8.53 -6.75 -54.00
CA ARG A 219 -9.42 -7.91 -54.12
C ARG A 219 -8.85 -8.97 -55.07
N LYS A 220 -8.30 -8.56 -56.21
CA LYS A 220 -7.63 -9.46 -57.16
C LYS A 220 -6.43 -10.15 -56.51
N LYS A 221 -5.58 -9.41 -55.80
CA LYS A 221 -4.43 -9.97 -55.06
C LYS A 221 -4.88 -10.92 -53.95
N MET A 222 -5.95 -10.59 -53.23
CA MET A 222 -6.49 -11.47 -52.19
C MET A 222 -7.04 -12.79 -52.76
N ARG A 223 -7.65 -12.79 -53.95
CA ARG A 223 -8.06 -14.04 -54.60
C ARG A 223 -6.86 -14.95 -54.88
N GLN A 224 -5.74 -14.39 -55.34
CA GLN A 224 -4.51 -15.15 -55.56
C GLN A 224 -3.96 -15.73 -54.25
N ILE A 225 -3.96 -14.91 -53.18
CA ILE A 225 -3.57 -15.34 -51.84
C ILE A 225 -4.44 -16.50 -51.35
N VAL A 226 -5.76 -16.40 -51.48
CA VAL A 226 -6.69 -17.46 -51.03
C VAL A 226 -6.41 -18.78 -51.74
N VAL A 227 -6.13 -18.75 -53.05
CA VAL A 227 -5.76 -19.95 -53.82
C VAL A 227 -4.47 -20.60 -53.31
N ILE A 228 -3.49 -19.79 -52.88
CA ILE A 228 -2.24 -20.30 -52.31
C ILE A 228 -2.48 -20.91 -50.93
N LEU A 229 -3.29 -20.26 -50.09
CA LEU A 229 -3.60 -20.73 -48.74
C LEU A 229 -4.52 -21.97 -48.72
N SER A 230 -5.30 -22.20 -49.79
CA SER A 230 -6.20 -23.35 -49.93
C SER A 230 -5.54 -24.61 -50.49
N LYS A 231 -4.28 -24.51 -50.96
CA LYS A 231 -3.45 -25.66 -51.32
C LYS A 231 -2.79 -26.23 -50.08
#